data_AF-A0A645E6W9-F1
#
_entry.id   AF-A0A645E6W9-F1
#
_cell.length_a   1.000
_cell.length_b   1.000
_cell.length_c   1.000
_cell.angle_alpha   90.00
_cell.angle_beta   90.00
_cell.angle_gamma   90.00
#
_symmetry.space_group_name_H-M   'P 1'
#
loop_
_entity.id
_entity.type
_entity.pdbx_description
1 polymer ?
#
loop_
_entity_poly.entity_id
_entity_poly.type
_entity_poly.pdbx_seq_one_letter_code
_entity_poly.pdbx_strand_id
1 'polypeptide(L)'
;MEKNFEQRTFQSLAVQLLTQSGGRPLKAEFLGPARVEVTVRGLAASVAALAPSEVRPYLDISNIDKPGIYEVSAGCYVKGDGLDVKEIRPALVKIKITE
;
A
#
# COMPACT_ATOMS: atom_id res chain seq x y z
N MET A 1 -22.41 -25.70 -1.29
CA MET A 1 -21.33 -25.24 -0.39
C MET A 1 -21.27 -23.73 -0.48
N GLU A 2 -21.59 -23.04 0.60
CA GLU A 2 -21.33 -21.60 0.72
C GLU A 2 -19.81 -21.40 0.76
N LYS A 3 -19.27 -20.53 -0.10
CA LYS A 3 -17.85 -20.19 -0.02
C LYS A 3 -17.66 -19.31 1.22
N ASN A 4 -16.93 -19.80 2.22
CA ASN A 4 -16.67 -19.05 3.44
C ASN A 4 -15.67 -17.92 3.14
N PHE A 5 -16.14 -16.68 3.14
CA PHE A 5 -15.33 -15.48 2.94
C PHE A 5 -15.11 -14.75 4.27
N GLU A 6 -13.87 -14.35 4.52
CA GLU A 6 -13.47 -13.62 5.73
C GLU A 6 -12.71 -12.35 5.38
N GLN A 7 -12.53 -11.49 6.39
CA GLN A 7 -11.70 -10.29 6.33
C GLN A 7 -10.66 -10.31 7.44
N ARG A 8 -9.46 -9.81 7.13
CA ARG A 8 -8.38 -9.61 8.11
C ARG A 8 -7.72 -8.27 7.88
N THR A 9 -7.52 -7.52 8.96
CA THR A 9 -6.77 -6.26 8.95
C THR A 9 -5.34 -6.50 9.40
N PHE A 10 -4.39 -6.09 8.55
CA PHE A 10 -2.97 -6.09 8.83
C PHE A 10 -2.58 -4.69 9.31
N GLN A 11 -2.01 -4.64 10.51
CA GLN A 11 -1.73 -3.41 11.23
C GLN A 11 -0.30 -2.93 10.97
N SER A 12 -0.10 -1.61 10.90
CA SER A 12 1.21 -0.96 10.93
C SER A 12 2.19 -1.43 9.83
N LEU A 13 1.69 -1.66 8.63
CA LEU A 13 2.50 -2.08 7.47
C LEU A 13 3.27 -0.89 6.89
N ALA A 14 4.57 -1.08 6.65
CA ALA A 14 5.42 -0.05 6.06
C ALA A 14 5.07 0.20 4.59
N VAL A 15 4.95 1.46 4.22
CA VAL A 15 4.60 1.88 2.86
C VAL A 15 5.85 1.95 1.99
N GLN A 16 5.81 1.30 0.83
CA GLN A 16 6.88 1.36 -0.17
C GLN A 16 6.67 2.52 -1.14
N LEU A 17 7.75 3.12 -1.64
CA LEU A 17 7.67 4.11 -2.71
C LEU A 17 8.00 3.45 -4.04
N LEU A 18 7.09 3.55 -5.01
CA LEU A 18 7.35 3.18 -6.39
C LEU A 18 7.75 4.43 -7.15
N THR A 19 8.96 4.43 -7.71
CA THR A 19 9.53 5.53 -8.47
C THR A 19 9.74 5.13 -9.93
N GLN A 20 9.84 6.11 -10.81
CA GLN A 20 10.16 5.84 -12.22
C GLN A 20 11.54 5.20 -12.35
N SER A 21 11.62 4.04 -13.01
CA SER A 21 12.89 3.40 -13.33
C SER A 21 13.69 4.28 -14.32
N GLY A 22 14.95 4.57 -14.00
CA GLY A 22 15.81 5.42 -14.82
C GLY A 22 15.50 6.92 -14.79
N GLY A 23 14.56 7.36 -13.95
CA GLY A 23 14.25 8.78 -13.72
C GLY A 23 15.33 9.50 -12.90
N ARG A 24 15.25 10.84 -12.86
CA ARG A 24 16.11 11.64 -11.97
C ARG A 24 15.83 11.24 -10.52
N PRO A 25 16.85 11.03 -9.68
CA PRO A 25 16.63 10.68 -8.28
C PRO A 25 15.96 11.87 -7.56
N LEU A 26 14.66 11.77 -7.34
CA LEU A 26 13.90 12.68 -6.49
C LEU A 26 13.95 12.17 -5.05
N LYS A 27 14.21 13.06 -4.09
CA LYS A 27 14.12 12.70 -2.68
C LYS A 27 12.67 12.80 -2.24
N ALA A 28 12.18 11.76 -1.60
CA ALA A 28 10.83 11.70 -1.05
C ALA A 28 10.88 11.52 0.46
N GLU A 29 10.13 12.37 1.17
CA GLU A 29 9.99 12.33 2.62
C GLU A 29 8.50 12.21 2.98
N PHE A 30 8.17 11.32 3.92
CA PHE A 30 6.81 11.21 4.45
C PHE A 30 6.54 12.34 5.44
N LEU A 31 5.47 13.11 5.23
CA LEU A 31 5.01 14.16 6.14
C LEU A 31 4.00 13.59 7.16
N GLY A 32 4.36 12.47 7.78
CA GLY A 32 3.52 11.70 8.69
C GLY A 32 4.01 10.25 8.82
N PRO A 33 3.25 9.38 9.50
CA PRO A 33 3.60 7.97 9.63
C PRO A 33 3.69 7.29 8.25
N ALA A 34 4.84 6.70 7.93
CA ALA A 34 5.06 5.90 6.72
C ALA A 34 4.48 4.49 6.86
N ARG A 35 3.32 4.36 7.54
CA ARG A 35 2.68 3.10 7.88
C ARG A 35 1.18 3.19 7.71
N VAL A 36 0.58 2.09 7.27
CA VAL A 36 -0.86 1.97 7.05
C VAL A 36 -1.41 0.67 7.61
N GLU A 37 -2.72 0.63 7.80
CA GLU A 37 -3.50 -0.58 8.01
C GLU A 37 -4.11 -1.01 6.68
N VAL A 38 -4.15 -2.32 6.41
CA VAL A 38 -4.73 -2.87 5.18
C VAL A 38 -5.72 -3.98 5.53
N THR A 39 -6.97 -3.83 5.10
CA THR A 39 -8.01 -4.85 5.26
C THR A 39 -8.13 -5.66 3.97
N VAL A 40 -7.88 -6.96 4.06
CA VAL A 40 -7.97 -7.91 2.94
C VAL A 40 -9.16 -8.85 3.15
N ARG A 41 -9.90 -9.14 2.08
CA ARG A 41 -11.02 -10.10 2.05
C ARG A 41 -10.71 -11.23 1.09
N GLY A 42 -11.12 -12.45 1.41
CA GLY A 42 -11.02 -13.59 0.51
C GLY A 42 -11.59 -14.85 1.13
N LEU A 43 -11.33 -16.01 0.53
CA LEU A 43 -11.64 -17.29 1.16
C LEU A 43 -10.92 -17.40 2.51
N ALA A 44 -11.61 -17.92 3.53
CA ALA A 44 -11.08 -18.01 4.90
C ALA A 44 -9.68 -18.64 4.96
N ALA A 45 -9.48 -19.76 4.26
CA ALA A 45 -8.17 -20.43 4.19
C ALA A 45 -7.07 -19.54 3.57
N SER A 46 -7.39 -18.79 2.51
CA SER A 46 -6.45 -17.87 1.86
C SER A 46 -6.10 -16.68 2.76
N VAL A 47 -7.09 -16.09 3.43
CA VAL A 47 -6.88 -14.96 4.35
C VAL A 47 -6.09 -15.38 5.59
N ALA A 48 -6.35 -16.59 6.10
CA ALA A 48 -5.63 -17.15 7.24
C ALA A 48 -4.16 -17.45 6.91
N ALA A 49 -3.88 -17.96 5.71
CA ALA A 49 -2.53 -18.28 5.25
C ALA A 49 -1.68 -17.04 4.88
N LEU A 50 -2.31 -15.89 4.61
CA LEU A 50 -1.63 -14.69 4.15
C LEU A 50 -0.69 -14.12 5.22
N ALA A 51 0.60 -14.04 4.89
CA ALA A 51 1.60 -13.46 5.78
C ALA A 51 1.63 -11.92 5.67
N PRO A 52 1.97 -11.18 6.75
CA PRO A 52 2.09 -9.72 6.68
C PRO A 52 3.05 -9.22 5.59
N SER A 53 4.14 -9.94 5.30
CA SER A 53 5.12 -9.60 4.25
C SER A 53 4.58 -9.74 2.82
N GLU A 54 3.41 -10.37 2.65
CA GLU A 54 2.71 -10.56 1.38
C GLU A 54 1.63 -9.51 1.13
N VAL A 55 1.39 -8.63 2.11
CA VAL A 55 0.55 -7.43 2.00
C VAL A 55 1.46 -6.22 1.92
N ARG A 56 1.63 -5.68 0.72
CA ARG A 56 2.65 -4.67 0.40
C ARG A 56 1.99 -3.36 -0.02
N PRO A 57 1.68 -2.47 0.94
CA PRO A 57 1.17 -1.14 0.62
C PRO A 57 2.27 -0.30 -0.04
N TYR A 58 1.85 0.56 -0.97
CA TYR A 58 2.75 1.42 -1.73
C TYR A 58 2.14 2.77 -2.06
N LEU A 59 3.00 3.77 -2.30
CA LEU A 59 2.65 4.99 -3.03
C LEU A 59 3.32 4.94 -4.39
N ASP A 60 2.52 5.12 -5.43
CA ASP A 60 3.05 5.30 -6.78
C ASP A 60 3.32 6.79 -7.02
N ILE A 61 4.61 7.13 -7.09
CA ILE A 61 5.08 8.49 -7.35
C ILE A 61 5.84 8.56 -8.68
N SER A 62 5.71 7.54 -9.53
CA SER A 62 6.45 7.47 -10.80
C SER A 62 6.16 8.63 -11.75
N ASN A 63 5.00 9.26 -11.60
CA ASN A 63 4.52 10.33 -12.46
C ASN A 63 4.74 11.73 -11.86
N ILE A 64 5.41 11.84 -10.70
CA ILE A 64 5.75 13.13 -10.09
C ILE A 64 7.11 13.56 -10.58
N ASP A 65 7.17 14.69 -11.28
CA ASP A 65 8.38 15.22 -11.94
C ASP A 65 8.86 16.55 -11.34
N LYS A 66 8.10 17.13 -10.39
CA LYS A 66 8.36 18.42 -9.79
C LYS A 66 8.48 18.33 -8.26
N PRO A 67 9.38 19.13 -7.64
CA PRO A 67 9.38 19.32 -6.20
C PRO A 67 8.05 19.90 -5.71
N GLY A 68 7.61 19.47 -4.52
CA GLY A 68 6.34 19.90 -3.96
C GLY A 68 5.85 19.01 -2.81
N ILE A 69 4.70 19.36 -2.24
CA ILE A 69 3.98 18.53 -1.27
C ILE A 69 2.78 17.92 -1.98
N TYR A 70 2.61 16.60 -1.83
CA TYR A 70 1.59 15.82 -2.50
C TYR A 70 0.81 14.98 -1.50
N GLU A 71 -0.50 14.86 -1.69
CA GLU A 71 -1.33 13.80 -1.11
C GLU A 71 -1.45 12.69 -2.14
N VAL A 72 -0.92 11.50 -1.84
CA VAL A 72 -0.89 10.37 -2.76
C VAL A 72 -1.77 9.26 -2.20
N SER A 73 -2.64 8.71 -3.04
CA SER A 73 -3.46 7.55 -2.68
C SER A 73 -2.59 6.32 -2.48
N ALA A 74 -2.76 5.66 -1.33
CA ALA A 74 -2.12 4.40 -1.05
C ALA A 74 -2.73 3.28 -1.89
N GLY A 75 -1.89 2.56 -2.61
CA GLY A 75 -2.21 1.27 -3.22
C GLY A 75 -1.69 0.13 -2.35
N CYS A 76 -2.08 -1.11 -2.67
CA CYS A 76 -1.51 -2.28 -2.03
C CYS A 76 -1.47 -3.47 -2.98
N TYR A 77 -0.31 -4.11 -3.06
CA TYR A 77 -0.16 -5.41 -3.68
C TYR A 77 -0.40 -6.50 -2.65
N VAL A 78 -1.23 -7.47 -2.99
CA VAL A 78 -1.45 -8.67 -2.17
C VAL A 78 -1.12 -9.89 -3.01
N LYS A 79 -0.26 -10.76 -2.50
CA LYS A 79 0.11 -12.01 -3.17
C LYS A 79 -0.92 -13.10 -2.84
N GLY A 80 -1.53 -13.69 -3.86
CA GLY A 80 -2.41 -14.85 -3.72
C GLY A 80 -3.72 -14.70 -4.49
N ASP A 81 -4.31 -15.81 -4.89
CA ASP A 81 -5.54 -15.83 -5.69
C ASP A 81 -6.78 -15.60 -4.83
N GLY A 82 -7.75 -14.84 -5.36
CA GLY A 82 -9.04 -14.60 -4.71
C GLY A 82 -8.97 -13.74 -3.45
N LEU A 83 -7.94 -12.90 -3.34
CA LEU A 83 -7.78 -11.90 -2.28
C LEU A 83 -8.04 -10.50 -2.83
N ASP A 84 -8.87 -9.74 -2.13
CA ASP A 84 -9.21 -8.36 -2.46
C ASP A 84 -8.77 -7.43 -1.33
N VAL A 85 -8.10 -6.33 -1.66
CA VAL A 85 -7.93 -5.21 -0.72
C VAL A 85 -9.25 -4.46 -0.64
N LYS A 86 -9.83 -4.37 0.56
CA LYS A 86 -11.09 -3.65 0.81
C LYS A 86 -10.86 -2.26 1.35
N GLU A 87 -9.78 -2.08 2.11
CA GLU A 87 -9.50 -0.79 2.73
C GLU A 87 -8.02 -0.61 3.03
N ILE A 88 -7.56 0.64 2.94
CA ILE A 88 -6.25 1.09 3.40
C ILE A 88 -6.46 2.34 4.27
N ARG A 89 -5.89 2.36 5.47
CA ARG A 89 -6.00 3.50 6.41
C ARG A 89 -4.61 3.95 6.91
N PRO A 90 -4.25 5.24 6.77
CA PRO A 90 -4.93 6.25 5.95
C PRO A 90 -4.90 5.89 4.45
N ALA A 91 -5.94 6.30 3.72
CA ALA A 91 -6.03 6.08 2.27
C ALA A 91 -5.19 7.09 1.46
N LEU A 92 -4.93 8.27 2.03
CA LEU A 92 -4.09 9.32 1.47
C LEU A 92 -2.89 9.55 2.38
N VAL A 93 -1.70 9.60 1.80
CA VAL A 93 -0.45 9.84 2.53
C VAL A 93 0.20 11.10 1.98
N LYS A 94 0.62 12.00 2.88
CA LYS A 94 1.35 13.21 2.51
C LYS A 94 2.83 12.92 2.36
N ILE A 95 3.39 13.35 1.24
CA ILE A 95 4.82 13.29 0.98
C ILE A 95 5.34 14.64 0.50
N LYS A 96 6.62 14.90 0.77
CA LYS A 96 7.37 16.01 0.22
C LYS A 96 8.38 15.46 -0.77
N ILE A 97 8.39 16.02 -1.97
CA ILE A 97 9.37 15.73 -3.02
C ILE A 97 10.33 16.92 -3.13
N THR A 98 11.63 16.63 -3.13
CA THR A 98 12.70 17.62 -3.36
C THR A 98 13.67 17.14 -4.44
N GLU A 99 14.46 18.08 -4.97
CA GLU A 99 15.64 17.75 -5.76
C GLU A 99 16.75 17.06 -4.93
#